data_AF-A0A2G9UNY6-F1
#
_entry.id   AF-A0A2G9UNY6-F1
#
_cell.length_a   1.000
_cell.length_b   1.000
_cell.length_c   1.000
_cell.angle_alpha   90.00
_cell.angle_beta   90.00
_cell.angle_gamma   90.00
#
_symmetry.space_group_name_H-M   'P 1'
#
loop_
_entity.id
_entity.type
_entity.pdbx_description
1 polymer ?
#
loop_
_entity_poly.entity_id
_entity_poly.type
_entity_poly.pdbx_seq_one_letter_code
_entity_poly.pdbx_strand_id
1 'polypeptide(L)'
;MVTCLGCKAVLKDQTRAVCDFCIKNGKLPEIYATRIANVNILERHFSRLWTECQNCAKTMHDKVSCAARDCPIFYMRQKVRGDLQEAHTALNRFGDSSW
;
A
#
# COMPACT_ATOMS: atom_id res chain seq x y z
N MET A 1 -16.63 -4.43 6.68
CA MET A 1 -17.19 -5.23 5.56
C MET A 1 -16.09 -5.39 4.51
N VAL A 2 -15.58 -6.59 4.31
CA VAL A 2 -14.49 -6.86 3.38
C VAL A 2 -15.03 -7.12 1.98
N THR A 3 -14.43 -6.48 0.97
CA THR A 3 -14.82 -6.59 -0.44
C THR A 3 -13.74 -7.28 -1.28
N CYS A 4 -14.17 -7.92 -2.36
CA CYS A 4 -13.30 -8.55 -3.34
C CYS A 4 -12.36 -7.50 -3.96
N LEU A 5 -11.06 -7.79 -3.99
CA LEU A 5 -10.07 -6.89 -4.57
C LEU A 5 -10.18 -6.74 -6.09
N GLY A 6 -10.85 -7.66 -6.78
CA GLY A 6 -11.12 -7.61 -8.22
C GLY A 6 -12.42 -6.88 -8.55
N CYS A 7 -13.57 -7.46 -8.17
CA CYS A 7 -14.90 -6.98 -8.58
C CYS A 7 -15.64 -6.14 -7.54
N LYS A 8 -15.04 -5.86 -6.38
CA LYS A 8 -15.64 -5.09 -5.27
C LYS A 8 -16.90 -5.70 -4.63
N ALA A 9 -17.31 -6.90 -5.02
CA ALA A 9 -18.39 -7.64 -4.38
C ALA A 9 -18.08 -7.90 -2.89
N VAL A 10 -19.10 -7.84 -2.04
CA VAL A 10 -18.99 -8.13 -0.61
C VAL A 10 -18.67 -9.61 -0.40
N LEU A 11 -17.67 -9.90 0.42
CA LEU A 11 -17.29 -11.27 0.76
C LEU A 11 -18.01 -11.73 2.03
N LYS A 12 -18.49 -12.98 2.04
CA LYS A 12 -19.02 -13.63 3.23
C LYS A 12 -17.90 -13.87 4.25
N ASP A 13 -16.77 -14.36 3.75
CA ASP A 13 -15.55 -14.58 4.51
C ASP A 13 -14.75 -13.27 4.60
N GLN A 14 -14.51 -12.78 5.82
CA GLN A 14 -13.78 -11.52 6.04
C GLN A 14 -12.26 -11.68 5.86
N THR A 15 -11.75 -12.90 5.69
CA THR A 15 -10.30 -13.15 5.57
C THR A 15 -9.81 -13.19 4.12
N ARG A 16 -10.67 -13.58 3.16
CA ARG A 16 -10.29 -13.76 1.76
C ARG A 16 -9.99 -12.45 1.05
N ALA A 17 -9.02 -12.46 0.12
CA ALA A 17 -8.73 -11.36 -0.80
C ALA A 17 -9.71 -11.24 -1.98
N VAL A 18 -10.17 -12.38 -2.52
CA VAL A 18 -10.88 -12.48 -3.80
C VAL A 18 -12.11 -13.38 -3.66
N CYS A 19 -13.17 -13.10 -4.42
CA CYS A 19 -14.39 -13.94 -4.43
C CYS A 19 -14.22 -15.17 -5.33
N ASP A 20 -15.03 -16.20 -5.07
CA ASP A 20 -15.00 -17.47 -5.82
C ASP A 20 -15.26 -17.27 -7.33
N PHE A 21 -16.04 -16.26 -7.71
CA PHE A 21 -16.26 -15.91 -9.12
C PHE A 21 -14.99 -15.44 -9.82
N CYS A 22 -14.22 -14.54 -9.20
CA CYS A 22 -12.95 -14.08 -9.75
C CYS A 22 -11.89 -15.18 -9.79
N ILE A 23 -11.92 -16.11 -8.84
CA ILE A 23 -11.03 -17.28 -8.83
C ILE A 23 -11.38 -18.23 -9.97
N LYS A 24 -12.66 -18.60 -10.12
CA LYS A 24 -13.14 -19.49 -11.20
C LYS A 24 -12.88 -18.95 -12.60
N ASN A 25 -12.92 -17.62 -12.76
CA ASN A 25 -12.60 -16.96 -14.03
C ASN A 25 -11.09 -16.79 -14.28
N GLY A 26 -10.21 -17.36 -13.43
CA GLY A 26 -8.76 -17.30 -13.63
C GLY A 26 -8.13 -15.92 -13.40
N LYS A 27 -8.84 -14.96 -12.77
CA LYS A 27 -8.33 -13.58 -12.57
C LYS A 27 -7.38 -13.43 -11.39
N LEU A 28 -7.19 -14.48 -10.58
CA LEU A 28 -6.39 -14.41 -9.35
C LEU A 28 -4.93 -13.93 -9.60
N PRO A 29 -4.18 -14.47 -10.60
CA PRO A 29 -2.81 -14.03 -10.85
C PRO A 29 -2.73 -12.57 -11.29
N GLU A 30 -3.64 -12.13 -12.16
CA GLU A 30 -3.71 -10.75 -12.64
C GLU A 30 -4.01 -9.76 -11.50
N ILE A 31 -4.99 -10.09 -10.64
CA ILE A 31 -5.32 -9.28 -9.47
C ILE A 31 -4.13 -9.18 -8.54
N TYR A 32 -3.45 -10.30 -8.25
CA TYR A 32 -2.29 -10.31 -7.36
C TYR A 32 -1.12 -9.50 -7.93
N ALA A 33 -0.76 -9.72 -9.19
CA ALA A 33 0.31 -8.99 -9.88
C ALA A 33 0.06 -7.48 -9.89
N THR A 34 -1.19 -7.06 -10.13
CA THR A 34 -1.58 -5.65 -10.10
C THR A 34 -1.40 -5.04 -8.70
N ARG A 35 -1.71 -5.79 -7.64
CA ARG A 35 -1.56 -5.31 -6.26
C ARG A 35 -0.09 -5.19 -5.85
N ILE A 36 0.74 -6.18 -6.20
CA ILE A 36 2.19 -6.09 -5.99
C ILE A 36 2.77 -4.89 -6.74
N ALA A 37 2.41 -4.71 -8.02
CA ALA A 37 2.91 -3.59 -8.81
C ALA A 37 2.56 -2.24 -8.14
N ASN A 38 1.35 -2.11 -7.60
CA ASN A 38 0.94 -0.91 -6.88
C ASN A 38 1.73 -0.69 -5.57
N VAL A 39 1.96 -1.75 -4.78
CA VAL A 39 2.80 -1.67 -3.58
C VAL A 39 4.21 -1.20 -3.94
N ASN A 40 4.84 -1.81 -4.96
CA ASN A 40 6.17 -1.42 -5.42
C ASN A 40 6.26 0.06 -5.85
N ILE A 41 5.23 0.59 -6.49
CA ILE A 41 5.17 2.02 -6.87
C ILE A 41 5.11 2.91 -5.62
N LEU A 42 4.25 2.57 -4.66
CA LEU A 42 4.07 3.32 -3.42
C LEU A 42 5.33 3.28 -2.54
N GLU A 43 6.01 2.12 -2.44
CA GLU A 43 7.26 1.97 -1.68
C GLU A 43 8.38 2.84 -2.24
N ARG A 44 8.54 2.90 -3.57
CA ARG A 44 9.52 3.77 -4.21
C ARG A 44 9.20 5.24 -3.94
N HIS A 45 7.92 5.61 -4.02
CA HIS A 45 7.50 6.98 -3.77
C HIS A 45 7.71 7.38 -2.30
N PHE A 46 7.36 6.50 -1.38
CA PHE A 46 7.62 6.65 0.05
C PHE A 46 9.11 6.83 0.32
N SER A 47 9.96 5.95 -0.21
CA SER A 47 11.41 5.99 -0.04
C SER A 47 12.02 7.32 -0.50
N ARG A 48 11.59 7.83 -1.66
CA ARG A 48 12.07 9.11 -2.19
C ARG A 48 11.68 10.28 -1.27
N LEU A 49 10.39 10.43 -0.97
CA LEU A 49 9.90 11.54 -0.15
C LEU A 49 10.46 11.51 1.27
N TRP A 50 10.63 10.31 1.85
CA TRP A 50 11.17 10.15 3.19
C TRP A 50 12.66 10.50 3.25
N THR A 51 13.45 10.08 2.25
CA THR A 51 14.86 10.44 2.13
C THR A 51 15.05 11.95 1.93
N GLU A 52 14.21 12.59 1.10
CA GLU A 52 14.20 14.04 0.93
C GLU A 52 13.92 14.76 2.26
N CYS A 53 12.95 14.28 3.04
CA CYS A 53 12.64 14.80 4.37
C CYS A 53 13.80 14.65 5.35
N GLN A 54 14.47 13.49 5.38
CA GLN A 54 15.64 13.25 6.24
C GLN A 54 16.80 14.17 5.87
N ASN A 55 17.06 14.38 4.57
CA ASN A 55 18.10 15.28 4.07
C ASN A 55 17.81 16.76 4.39
N CYS A 56 16.54 17.16 4.34
CA CYS A 56 16.10 18.51 4.72
C CYS A 56 16.25 18.74 6.23
N ALA A 57 15.80 17.79 7.05
CA ALA A 57 15.85 17.88 8.52
C ALA A 57 17.22 17.54 9.12
N LYS A 58 18.19 17.07 8.31
CA LYS A 58 19.53 16.65 8.73
C LYS A 58 19.52 15.59 9.83
N THR A 59 18.55 14.68 9.77
CA THR A 59 18.43 13.54 10.69
C THR A 59 18.39 12.23 9.93
N MET A 60 19.28 11.31 10.28
CA MET A 60 19.28 9.94 9.74
C MET A 60 18.70 8.93 10.74
N HIS A 61 19.08 9.04 12.01
CA HIS A 61 18.70 8.11 13.06
C HIS A 61 17.46 8.56 13.84
N ASP A 62 17.23 9.87 13.95
CA ASP A 62 16.08 10.42 14.66
C ASP A 62 14.89 10.67 13.74
N LYS A 63 13.71 10.74 14.34
CA LYS A 63 12.45 10.99 13.65
C LYS A 63 12.43 12.39 13.03
N VAL A 64 11.96 12.48 11.78
CA VAL A 64 11.68 13.77 11.13
C VAL A 64 10.45 14.44 11.79
N SER A 65 10.66 15.56 12.48
CA SER A 65 9.62 16.34 13.21
C SER A 65 9.16 17.61 12.47
N CYS A 66 9.24 17.66 11.14
CA CYS A 66 8.83 18.83 10.34
C CYS A 66 7.31 19.07 10.38
N ALA A 67 6.87 20.32 10.58
CA ALA A 67 5.47 20.77 10.57
C ALA A 67 5.18 21.92 9.57
N ALA A 68 6.07 22.11 8.58
CA ALA A 68 5.96 23.18 7.59
C ALA A 68 4.79 22.94 6.63
N ARG A 69 3.70 23.69 6.79
CA ARG A 69 2.48 23.58 5.96
C ARG A 69 2.68 24.07 4.53
N ASP A 70 3.64 24.98 4.31
CA ASP A 70 3.97 25.50 2.98
C ASP A 70 4.91 24.56 2.19
N CYS A 71 5.42 23.50 2.82
CA CYS A 71 6.23 22.51 2.14
C CYS A 71 5.34 21.58 1.31
N PRO A 72 5.53 21.46 -0.02
CA PRO A 72 4.71 20.56 -0.84
C PRO A 72 4.86 19.09 -0.42
N ILE A 73 6.02 18.70 0.13
CA ILE A 73 6.29 17.33 0.59
C ILE A 73 5.51 16.97 1.86
N PHE A 74 5.13 17.95 2.70
CA PHE A 74 4.50 17.68 3.99
C PHE A 74 3.21 16.86 3.88
N TYR A 75 2.34 17.21 2.92
CA TYR A 75 1.11 16.46 2.68
C TYR A 75 1.36 15.19 1.87
N MET A 76 2.28 15.24 0.90
CA MET A 76 2.62 14.07 0.07
C MET A 76 3.16 12.91 0.90
N ARG A 77 4.07 13.17 1.85
CA ARG A 77 4.62 12.11 2.73
C ARG A 77 3.55 11.48 3.63
N GLN A 78 2.58 12.27 4.10
CA GLN A 78 1.52 11.79 4.98
C GLN A 78 0.55 10.90 4.18
N LYS A 79 0.19 11.35 2.98
CA LYS A 79 -0.65 10.60 2.05
C LYS A 79 -0.01 9.28 1.64
N VAL A 80 1.22 9.31 1.11
CA VAL A 80 1.89 8.08 0.63
C VAL A 80 2.08 7.05 1.73
N ARG A 81 2.29 7.48 2.98
CA ARG A 81 2.35 6.59 4.15
C ARG A 81 1.01 5.88 4.40
N GLY A 82 -0.11 6.61 4.30
CA GLY A 82 -1.44 6.03 4.40
C GLY A 82 -1.74 5.08 3.24
N ASP A 83 -1.50 5.53 2.02
CA ASP A 83 -1.72 4.74 0.80
C ASP A 83 -0.90 3.44 0.82
N LEU A 84 0.35 3.49 1.27
CA LEU A 84 1.22 2.32 1.39
C LEU A 84 0.72 1.34 2.45
N GLN A 85 0.27 1.83 3.61
CA GLN A 85 -0.31 1.00 4.67
C GLN A 85 -1.57 0.25 4.18
N GLU A 86 -2.45 0.95 3.46
CA GLU A 86 -3.65 0.35 2.86
C GLU A 86 -3.30 -0.70 1.81
N ALA A 87 -2.30 -0.41 0.96
CA ALA A 87 -1.84 -1.32 -0.07
C ALA A 87 -1.24 -2.61 0.51
N HIS A 88 -0.39 -2.53 1.55
CA HIS A 88 0.12 -3.71 2.26
C HIS A 88 -1.01 -4.49 2.94
N THR A 89 -1.94 -3.81 3.59
CA THR A 89 -3.10 -4.48 4.24
C THR A 89 -3.92 -5.27 3.21
N ALA A 90 -4.08 -4.73 2.00
CA ALA A 90 -4.74 -5.45 0.92
C ALA A 90 -3.91 -6.64 0.40
N LEU A 91 -2.59 -6.53 0.35
CA LEU A 91 -1.70 -7.60 -0.10
C LEU A 91 -1.61 -8.75 0.92
N ASN A 92 -1.60 -8.44 2.22
CA ASN A 92 -1.56 -9.45 3.30
C ASN A 92 -2.76 -10.40 3.28
N ARG A 93 -3.88 -10.01 2.64
CA ARG A 93 -5.06 -10.88 2.46
C ARG A 93 -4.80 -12.08 1.54
N PHE A 94 -3.71 -12.08 0.77
CA PHE A 94 -3.31 -13.21 -0.06
C PHE A 94 -2.51 -14.28 0.71
N GLY A 95 -2.13 -14.01 1.98
CA GLY A 95 -1.30 -14.88 2.82
C GLY A 95 0.18 -14.51 2.77
N ASP A 96 0.97 -15.17 3.61
CA ASP A 96 2.43 -15.03 3.60
C ASP A 96 3.03 -15.74 2.38
N SER A 97 3.97 -15.07 1.70
CA SER A 97 4.75 -15.65 0.60
C SER A 97 5.95 -16.45 1.11
N SER A 98 5.87 -17.04 2.31
CA SER A 98 6.97 -17.83 2.88
C SER A 98 7.24 -19.04 2.00
N TRP A 99 8.43 -19.08 1.41
CA TRP A 99 9.03 -20.30 0.85
C TRP A 99 9.47 -21.23 1.98
#